data_AF-A0A2V6SKY2-F1
#
_entry.id   AF-A0A2V6SKY2-F1
#
_cell.length_a   1.000
_cell.length_b   1.000
_cell.length_c   1.000
_cell.angle_alpha   90.00
_cell.angle_beta   90.00
_cell.angle_gamma   90.00
#
_symmetry.space_group_name_H-M   'P 1'
#
loop_
_entity.id
_entity.type
_entity.pdbx_description
1 polymer ?
#
loop_
_entity_poly.entity_id
_entity_poly.type
_entity_poly.pdbx_seq_one_letter_code
_entity_poly.pdbx_strand_id
1 'polypeptide(L)'
;MRRFEEVRVWSRTPEQARRFAEQHRARAMDAESAVRGADVIVTATNAREPILQGAWLKRGALVNAVGSPRPTWRELDDEAMANVVVVDSREAVLKESGDVILSGARIHAEAGEIFAGTRPAPIAQTTVFKSVGLAIEDIATARLVYEATLARAGAQG
;
A
#
# COMPACT_ATOMS: atom_id res chain seq x y z
N MET A 1 2.33 4.09 17.15
CA MET A 1 1.94 2.72 16.77
C MET A 1 0.42 2.65 16.76
N ARG A 2 -0.22 2.25 15.65
CA ARG A 2 -1.68 2.06 15.60
C ARG A 2 -2.02 0.68 16.15
N ARG A 3 -3.12 0.57 16.91
CA ARG A 3 -3.66 -0.69 17.40
C ARG A 3 -4.93 -1.00 16.62
N PHE A 4 -5.00 -2.18 16.01
CA PHE A 4 -6.17 -2.64 15.27
C PHE A 4 -6.93 -3.66 16.12
N GLU A 5 -8.25 -3.53 16.17
CA GLU A 5 -9.12 -4.46 16.90
C GLU A 5 -9.53 -5.66 16.04
N GLU A 6 -9.53 -5.50 14.72
CA GLU A 6 -9.85 -6.53 13.74
C GLU A 6 -8.88 -6.47 12.57
N VAL A 7 -8.53 -7.64 12.02
CA VAL A 7 -7.80 -7.78 10.76
C VAL A 7 -8.66 -8.60 9.81
N ARG A 8 -8.86 -8.11 8.60
CA ARG A 8 -9.68 -8.74 7.56
C ARG A 8 -8.81 -9.09 6.37
N VAL A 9 -9.12 -10.18 5.69
CA VAL A 9 -8.36 -10.61 4.52
C VAL A 9 -9.30 -11.12 3.43
N TRP A 10 -8.98 -10.76 2.20
CA TRP A 10 -9.58 -11.31 1.00
C TRP A 10 -8.46 -11.74 0.04
N SER A 11 -8.73 -12.76 -0.74
CA SER A 11 -7.91 -13.17 -1.88
C SER A 11 -8.82 -13.71 -2.97
N ARG A 12 -8.42 -13.53 -4.23
CA ARG A 12 -9.07 -14.17 -5.38
C ARG A 12 -9.14 -15.69 -5.25
N THR A 13 -8.19 -16.30 -4.54
CA THR A 13 -8.20 -17.72 -4.17
C THR A 13 -8.65 -17.84 -2.71
N PRO A 14 -9.92 -18.20 -2.43
CA PRO A 14 -10.47 -18.20 -1.07
C PRO A 14 -9.68 -19.03 -0.05
N GLU A 15 -9.07 -20.14 -0.51
CA GLU A 15 -8.25 -21.03 0.31
C GLU A 15 -7.01 -20.31 0.87
N GLN A 16 -6.41 -19.40 0.08
CA GLN A 16 -5.27 -18.60 0.53
C GLN A 16 -5.70 -17.59 1.60
N ALA A 17 -6.87 -16.95 1.45
CA ALA A 17 -7.40 -16.05 2.46
C ALA A 17 -7.71 -16.78 3.78
N ARG A 18 -8.28 -17.99 3.72
CA ARG A 18 -8.54 -18.83 4.90
C ARG A 18 -7.24 -19.22 5.60
N ARG A 19 -6.24 -19.68 4.86
CA ARG A 19 -4.92 -20.03 5.41
C ARG A 19 -4.25 -18.82 6.08
N PHE A 20 -4.28 -17.66 5.45
CA PHE A 20 -3.75 -16.43 6.03
C PHE A 20 -4.51 -16.05 7.31
N ALA A 21 -5.83 -16.14 7.30
CA ALA A 21 -6.69 -15.86 8.44
C ALA A 21 -6.35 -16.74 9.66
N GLU A 22 -6.17 -18.04 9.45
CA GLU A 22 -5.77 -18.99 10.49
C GLU A 22 -4.39 -18.66 11.08
N GLN A 23 -3.41 -18.34 10.23
CA GLN A 23 -2.03 -18.04 10.66
C GLN A 23 -1.90 -16.72 11.41
N HIS A 24 -2.71 -15.72 11.06
CA HIS A 24 -2.54 -14.35 11.52
C HIS A 24 -3.69 -13.83 12.39
N ARG A 25 -4.62 -14.71 12.81
CA ARG A 25 -5.83 -14.33 13.56
C ARG A 25 -6.64 -13.24 12.86
N ALA A 26 -6.72 -13.32 11.53
CA ALA A 26 -7.54 -12.45 10.71
C ALA A 26 -8.86 -13.13 10.36
N ARG A 27 -9.79 -12.38 9.74
CA ARG A 27 -11.08 -12.89 9.27
C ARG A 27 -11.10 -12.90 7.74
N ALA A 28 -11.26 -14.08 7.15
CA ALA A 28 -11.44 -14.22 5.72
C ALA A 28 -12.87 -13.82 5.32
N MET A 29 -13.01 -12.99 4.29
CA MET A 29 -14.29 -12.52 3.73
C MET A 29 -14.14 -12.10 2.27
N ASP A 30 -15.22 -11.68 1.62
CA ASP A 30 -15.19 -11.11 0.27
C ASP A 30 -14.54 -9.71 0.25
N ALA A 31 -14.18 -9.23 -0.94
CA ALA A 31 -13.43 -7.98 -1.12
C ALA A 31 -14.16 -6.76 -0.56
N GLU A 32 -15.46 -6.62 -0.85
CA GLU A 32 -16.24 -5.47 -0.39
C GLU A 32 -16.37 -5.50 1.14
N SER A 33 -16.75 -6.64 1.70
CA SER A 33 -16.84 -6.81 3.17
C SER A 33 -15.52 -6.51 3.88
N ALA A 34 -14.38 -6.88 3.28
CA ALA A 34 -13.06 -6.60 3.85
C ALA A 34 -12.78 -5.09 3.94
N VAL A 35 -13.27 -4.32 2.97
CA VAL A 35 -13.00 -2.87 2.83
C VAL A 35 -14.01 -2.02 3.60
N ARG A 36 -15.29 -2.42 3.64
CA ARG A 36 -16.37 -1.65 4.26
C ARG A 36 -16.07 -1.37 5.74
N GLY A 37 -15.89 -0.09 6.06
CA GLY A 37 -15.62 0.37 7.43
C GLY A 37 -14.17 0.20 7.89
N ALA A 38 -13.26 -0.30 7.04
CA ALA A 38 -11.84 -0.39 7.36
C ALA A 38 -11.18 0.99 7.44
N ASP A 39 -10.37 1.23 8.47
CA ASP A 39 -9.58 2.46 8.62
C ASP A 39 -8.33 2.46 7.74
N VAL A 40 -7.74 1.28 7.55
CA VAL A 40 -6.53 1.06 6.75
C VAL A 40 -6.75 -0.15 5.85
N ILE A 41 -6.49 0.02 4.56
CA ILE A 41 -6.60 -1.00 3.53
C ILE A 41 -5.20 -1.20 2.94
N VAL A 42 -4.85 -2.46 2.63
CA VAL A 42 -3.63 -2.80 1.91
C VAL A 42 -4.00 -3.62 0.69
N THR A 43 -3.64 -3.16 -0.50
CA THR A 43 -3.71 -3.96 -1.73
C THR A 43 -2.31 -4.41 -2.10
N ALA A 44 -2.12 -5.72 -2.16
CA ALA A 44 -0.83 -6.37 -2.42
C ALA A 44 -1.06 -7.59 -3.32
N THR A 45 -1.62 -7.32 -4.50
CA THR A 45 -2.04 -8.35 -5.46
C THR A 45 -1.33 -8.19 -6.81
N ASN A 46 -1.54 -9.18 -7.67
CA ASN A 46 -1.16 -9.15 -9.09
C ASN A 46 -2.40 -8.93 -9.98
N ALA A 47 -3.37 -8.13 -9.52
CA ALA A 47 -4.58 -7.83 -10.28
C ALA A 47 -4.25 -7.02 -11.53
N ARG A 48 -4.92 -7.32 -12.65
CA ARG A 48 -4.78 -6.53 -13.88
C ARG A 48 -5.88 -5.48 -14.02
N GLU A 49 -7.04 -5.79 -13.44
CA GLU A 49 -8.23 -4.95 -13.42
C GLU A 49 -8.57 -4.58 -11.96
N PRO A 50 -9.24 -3.44 -11.73
CA PRO A 50 -9.61 -2.98 -10.40
C PRO A 50 -10.33 -4.04 -9.55
N ILE A 51 -9.80 -4.24 -8.34
CA ILE A 51 -10.36 -5.12 -7.31
C ILE A 51 -10.84 -4.34 -6.08
N LEU A 52 -10.42 -3.09 -5.93
CA LEU A 52 -10.86 -2.16 -4.91
C LEU A 52 -11.66 -1.03 -5.57
N GLN A 53 -12.91 -0.86 -5.14
CA GLN A 53 -13.79 0.20 -5.63
C GLN A 53 -13.84 1.36 -4.63
N GLY A 54 -13.77 2.60 -5.12
CA GLY A 54 -13.84 3.81 -4.31
C GLY A 54 -15.13 3.87 -3.47
N ALA A 55 -16.25 3.42 -4.04
CA ALA A 55 -17.54 3.33 -3.36
C ALA A 55 -17.52 2.51 -2.06
N TRP A 56 -16.53 1.62 -1.86
CA TRP A 56 -16.41 0.78 -0.67
C TRP A 56 -15.67 1.48 0.49
N LEU A 57 -14.89 2.51 0.17
CA LEU A 57 -13.98 3.16 1.11
C LEU A 57 -14.74 3.93 2.20
N LYS A 58 -14.30 3.74 3.44
CA LYS A 58 -14.69 4.60 4.55
C LYS A 58 -14.09 5.99 4.33
N ARG A 59 -14.85 7.05 4.64
CA ARG A 59 -14.32 8.42 4.67
C ARG A 59 -13.15 8.52 5.66
N GLY A 60 -12.03 9.06 5.20
CA GLY A 60 -10.81 9.19 6.00
C GLY A 60 -9.95 7.92 6.04
N ALA A 61 -10.26 6.90 5.25
CA ALA A 61 -9.45 5.68 5.18
C ALA A 61 -8.09 5.92 4.51
N LEU A 62 -7.09 5.16 4.94
CA LEU A 62 -5.79 5.08 4.28
C LEU A 62 -5.70 3.79 3.46
N VAL A 63 -5.48 3.90 2.16
CA VAL A 63 -5.20 2.79 1.27
C VAL A 63 -3.71 2.76 0.97
N ASN A 64 -3.03 1.66 1.28
CA ASN A 64 -1.66 1.40 0.84
C ASN A 64 -1.71 0.45 -0.36
N ALA A 65 -1.49 0.99 -1.54
CA ALA A 65 -1.55 0.26 -2.80
C ALA A 65 -0.13 -0.09 -3.28
N VAL A 66 0.25 -1.35 -3.10
CA VAL A 66 1.63 -1.84 -3.30
C VAL A 66 1.71 -2.82 -4.48
N GLY A 67 0.59 -3.41 -4.89
CA GLY A 67 0.54 -4.36 -5.98
C GLY A 67 0.60 -3.74 -7.37
N SER A 68 0.68 -4.61 -8.37
CA SER A 68 0.54 -4.27 -9.79
C SER A 68 1.41 -3.12 -10.33
N PRO A 69 2.75 -3.14 -10.15
CA PRO A 69 3.66 -2.15 -10.74
C PRO A 69 3.89 -2.44 -12.23
N ARG A 70 2.82 -2.31 -13.02
CA ARG A 70 2.86 -2.28 -14.49
C ARG A 70 1.98 -1.16 -15.00
N PRO A 71 2.37 -0.45 -16.07
CA PRO A 71 1.65 0.73 -16.57
C PRO A 71 0.22 0.42 -17.06
N THR A 72 -0.10 -0.85 -17.28
CA THR A 72 -1.41 -1.32 -17.73
C THR A 72 -2.19 -2.11 -16.68
N TRP A 73 -1.63 -2.32 -15.48
CA TRP A 73 -2.28 -3.10 -14.44
C TRP A 73 -2.81 -2.18 -13.34
N ARG A 74 -3.99 -2.50 -12.82
CA ARG A 74 -4.64 -1.75 -11.75
C ARG A 74 -5.15 -2.66 -10.65
N GLU A 75 -5.06 -2.17 -9.42
CA GLU A 75 -5.80 -2.71 -8.28
C GLU A 75 -7.00 -1.82 -7.91
N LEU A 76 -6.93 -0.52 -8.24
CA LEU A 76 -7.87 0.51 -7.82
C LEU A 76 -8.63 1.09 -9.02
N ASP A 77 -9.93 1.31 -8.85
CA ASP A 77 -10.76 1.98 -9.83
C ASP A 77 -10.54 3.51 -9.82
N ASP A 78 -11.21 4.21 -10.73
CA ASP A 78 -11.07 5.67 -10.86
C ASP A 78 -11.67 6.41 -9.66
N GLU A 79 -12.73 5.89 -9.03
CA GLU A 79 -13.32 6.51 -7.85
C GLU A 79 -12.37 6.44 -6.65
N ALA A 80 -11.67 5.32 -6.45
CA ALA A 80 -10.65 5.22 -5.43
C ALA A 80 -9.47 6.17 -5.71
N MET A 81 -9.02 6.25 -6.98
CA MET A 81 -7.90 7.11 -7.39
C MET A 81 -8.24 8.61 -7.45
N ALA A 82 -9.51 8.99 -7.41
CA ALA A 82 -9.95 10.38 -7.30
C ALA A 82 -9.71 11.00 -5.90
N ASN A 83 -9.36 10.18 -4.91
CA ASN A 83 -8.99 10.63 -3.57
C ASN A 83 -7.58 11.25 -3.54
N VAL A 84 -7.09 11.66 -2.36
CA VAL A 84 -5.75 12.25 -2.26
C VAL A 84 -4.68 11.19 -2.49
N VAL A 85 -3.85 11.39 -3.52
CA VAL A 85 -2.78 10.44 -3.87
C VAL A 85 -1.42 10.92 -3.38
N VAL A 86 -0.80 10.12 -2.52
CA VAL A 86 0.61 10.22 -2.12
C VAL A 86 1.36 9.07 -2.80
N VAL A 87 2.59 9.32 -3.25
CA VAL A 87 3.39 8.30 -3.94
C VAL A 87 4.76 8.15 -3.30
N ASP A 88 5.49 7.08 -3.60
CA ASP A 88 6.90 6.96 -3.25
C ASP A 88 7.77 7.86 -4.14
N SER A 89 7.62 7.77 -5.47
CA SER A 89 8.28 8.63 -6.46
C SER A 89 7.35 8.98 -7.62
N ARG A 90 7.19 10.27 -7.93
CA ARG A 90 6.42 10.70 -9.11
C ARG A 90 6.98 10.11 -10.39
N GLU A 91 8.30 10.12 -10.54
CA GLU A 91 8.96 9.62 -11.75
C GLU A 91 8.64 8.13 -11.97
N ALA A 92 8.72 7.32 -10.92
CA ALA A 92 8.51 5.89 -11.02
C ALA A 92 7.03 5.57 -11.28
N VAL A 93 6.10 6.15 -10.51
CA VAL A 93 4.67 5.83 -10.68
C VAL A 93 4.12 6.26 -12.05
N LEU A 94 4.63 7.34 -12.64
CA LEU A 94 4.22 7.79 -13.97
C LEU A 94 4.71 6.88 -15.10
N LYS A 95 5.67 5.98 -14.83
CA LYS A 95 6.17 4.98 -15.78
C LYS A 95 5.60 3.59 -15.49
N GLU A 96 5.30 3.29 -14.23
CA GLU A 96 5.10 1.92 -13.78
C GLU A 96 3.73 1.64 -13.16
N SER A 97 2.98 2.65 -12.71
CA SER A 97 1.70 2.41 -12.03
C SER A 97 0.52 2.64 -12.98
N GLY A 98 -0.12 1.55 -13.42
CA GLY A 98 -1.38 1.66 -14.16
C GLY A 98 -2.48 2.35 -13.36
N ASP A 99 -2.51 2.19 -12.03
CA ASP A 99 -3.45 2.92 -11.16
C ASP A 99 -3.35 4.43 -11.35
N VAL A 100 -2.12 4.98 -11.41
CA VAL A 100 -1.89 6.43 -11.59
C VAL A 100 -2.03 6.84 -13.05
N ILE A 101 -1.42 6.09 -13.98
CA ILE A 101 -1.36 6.44 -15.40
C ILE A 101 -2.76 6.43 -16.03
N LEU A 102 -3.54 5.39 -15.76
CA LEU A 102 -4.83 5.19 -16.43
C LEU A 102 -5.97 6.00 -15.80
N SER A 103 -5.87 6.32 -14.49
CA SER A 103 -6.84 7.21 -13.83
C SER A 103 -6.57 8.70 -14.09
N GLY A 104 -5.34 9.05 -14.48
CA GLY A 104 -4.92 10.46 -14.56
C GLY A 104 -4.89 11.16 -13.19
N ALA A 105 -4.74 10.40 -12.10
CA ALA A 105 -4.80 10.94 -10.75
C ALA A 105 -3.76 12.03 -10.51
N ARG A 106 -4.19 13.11 -9.86
CA ARG A 106 -3.29 14.20 -9.46
C ARG A 106 -2.54 13.81 -8.20
N ILE A 107 -1.22 13.69 -8.32
CA ILE A 107 -0.33 13.42 -7.19
C ILE A 107 -0.22 14.65 -6.28
N HIS A 108 -0.60 14.48 -5.01
CA HIS A 108 -0.49 15.50 -3.97
C HIS A 108 0.96 15.71 -3.52
N ALA A 109 1.62 14.61 -3.13
CA ALA A 109 2.98 14.63 -2.58
C ALA A 109 3.70 13.29 -2.82
N GLU A 110 5.02 13.33 -2.79
CA GLU A 110 5.84 12.16 -2.47
C GLU A 110 5.92 11.99 -0.96
N ALA A 111 6.01 10.73 -0.49
CA ALA A 111 6.13 10.43 0.93
C ALA A 111 7.37 11.11 1.55
N GLY A 112 8.47 11.20 0.80
CA GLY A 112 9.68 11.92 1.22
C GLY A 112 9.45 13.41 1.51
N GLU A 113 8.60 14.08 0.73
CA GLU A 113 8.25 15.50 0.97
C GLU A 113 7.44 15.66 2.28
N ILE A 114 6.57 14.69 2.58
CA ILE A 114 5.80 14.70 3.83
C ILE A 114 6.73 14.47 5.02
N PHE A 115 7.64 13.49 4.93
CA PHE A 115 8.59 13.20 6.00
C PHE A 115 9.58 14.35 6.23
N ALA A 116 9.97 15.05 5.18
CA ALA A 116 10.81 16.24 5.26
C ALA A 116 10.07 17.50 5.74
N GLY A 117 8.73 17.46 5.88
CA GLY A 117 7.91 18.59 6.27
C GLY A 117 7.75 19.67 5.18
N THR A 118 8.14 19.39 3.93
CA THR A 118 8.01 20.30 2.80
C THR A 118 6.62 20.24 2.15
N ARG A 119 5.86 19.18 2.42
CA ARG A 119 4.44 19.05 2.08
C ARG A 119 3.62 18.59 3.30
N PRO A 120 2.42 19.12 3.51
CA PRO A 120 1.56 18.67 4.60
C PRO A 120 1.00 17.27 4.31
N ALA A 121 0.92 16.44 5.36
CA ALA A 121 0.19 15.19 5.33
C ALA A 121 -1.33 15.46 5.15
N PRO A 122 -2.04 14.66 4.34
CA PRO A 122 -3.48 14.81 4.13
C PRO A 122 -4.28 14.23 5.31
N ILE A 123 -4.29 14.96 6.43
CA ILE A 123 -4.98 14.54 7.67
C ILE A 123 -6.49 14.53 7.44
N ALA A 124 -7.17 13.49 7.95
CA ALA A 124 -8.62 13.30 7.90
C ALA A 124 -9.24 13.20 6.48
N GLN A 125 -8.41 13.07 5.45
CA GLN A 125 -8.84 12.80 4.08
C GLN A 125 -8.69 11.32 3.76
N THR A 126 -9.57 10.77 2.92
CA THR A 126 -9.31 9.47 2.31
C THR A 126 -8.06 9.60 1.45
N THR A 127 -7.06 8.76 1.72
CA THR A 127 -5.73 8.88 1.12
C THR A 127 -5.31 7.57 0.50
N VAL A 128 -4.81 7.60 -0.72
CA VAL A 128 -4.13 6.49 -1.38
C VAL A 128 -2.64 6.76 -1.34
N PHE A 129 -1.89 5.90 -0.68
CA PHE A 129 -0.45 5.80 -0.87
C PHE A 129 -0.18 4.75 -1.96
N LYS A 130 0.28 5.19 -3.14
CA LYS A 130 0.72 4.27 -4.20
C LYS A 130 2.22 4.06 -4.11
N SER A 131 2.64 2.80 -3.99
CA SER A 131 4.04 2.41 -4.08
C SER A 131 4.30 1.50 -5.27
N VAL A 132 5.44 1.72 -5.92
CA VAL A 132 6.03 0.83 -6.94
C VAL A 132 7.39 0.30 -6.50
N GLY A 133 7.94 0.84 -5.40
CA GLY A 133 9.21 0.43 -4.78
C GLY A 133 10.39 1.23 -5.33
N LEU A 134 11.30 1.63 -4.45
CA LEU A 134 12.49 2.40 -4.82
C LEU A 134 13.77 1.72 -4.37
N ALA A 135 14.78 1.68 -5.25
CA ALA A 135 16.07 1.05 -4.95
C ALA A 135 16.76 1.59 -3.69
N ILE A 136 16.47 2.84 -3.29
CA ILE A 136 16.99 3.42 -2.05
C ILE A 136 16.47 2.70 -0.78
N GLU A 137 15.24 2.18 -0.83
CA GLU A 137 14.61 1.42 0.26
C GLU A 137 15.35 0.08 0.46
N ASP A 138 15.73 -0.57 -0.64
CA ASP A 138 16.53 -1.80 -0.64
C ASP A 138 17.94 -1.55 -0.11
N ILE A 139 18.62 -0.52 -0.61
CA ILE A 139 20.01 -0.20 -0.19
C ILE A 139 20.06 0.18 1.29
N ALA A 140 19.12 0.99 1.77
CA ALA A 140 19.03 1.34 3.18
C ALA A 140 18.82 0.09 4.05
N THR A 141 17.92 -0.80 3.65
CA THR A 141 17.66 -2.06 4.36
C THR A 141 18.86 -3.00 4.33
N ALA A 142 19.52 -3.16 3.18
CA ALA A 142 20.70 -3.99 3.01
C ALA A 142 21.86 -3.52 3.92
N ARG A 143 22.06 -2.20 4.02
CA ARG A 143 23.05 -1.62 4.92
C ARG A 143 22.74 -1.95 6.39
N LEU A 144 21.50 -1.81 6.83
CA LEU A 144 21.10 -2.13 8.21
C LEU A 144 21.37 -3.61 8.55
N VAL A 145 21.02 -4.53 7.63
CA VAL A 145 21.27 -5.96 7.80
C VAL A 145 22.77 -6.27 7.84
N TYR A 146 23.54 -5.63 6.96
CA TYR A 146 24.99 -5.80 6.89
C TYR A 146 25.67 -5.34 8.19
N GLU A 147 25.36 -4.13 8.67
CA GLU A 147 25.91 -3.59 9.92
C GLU A 147 25.53 -4.44 11.14
N ALA A 148 24.28 -4.90 11.22
CA ALA A 148 23.83 -5.79 12.29
C ALA A 148 24.58 -7.15 12.30
N THR A 149 24.95 -7.64 11.10
CA THR A 149 25.72 -8.88 10.96
C THR A 149 27.16 -8.70 11.43
N LEU A 150 27.82 -7.60 11.03
CA LEU A 150 29.18 -7.28 11.50
C LEU A 150 29.23 -7.12 13.03
N ALA A 151 28.25 -6.43 13.62
CA ALA A 151 28.18 -6.25 15.07
C ALA A 151 28.03 -7.59 15.83
N ARG A 152 27.25 -8.53 15.29
CA ARG A 152 27.10 -9.88 15.87
C ARG A 152 28.36 -10.73 15.74
N ALA A 153 29.05 -10.63 14.60
CA ALA A 153 30.31 -11.35 14.39
C ALA A 153 31.42 -10.84 15.32
N GLY A 154 31.49 -9.52 15.56
CA GLY A 154 32.44 -8.92 16.49
C GLY A 154 32.15 -9.16 17.98
N ALA A 155 30.92 -9.54 18.33
CA ALA A 155 30.53 -9.85 19.72
C ALA A 155 30.75 -11.33 20.10
N GLN A 156 31.19 -12.18 19.16
CA GLN A 156 31.43 -13.61 19.36
C GLN A 156 32.94 -13.99 19.35
N GLY A 157 33.84 -13.01 19.23
CA GLY A 157 35.29 -13.18 19.35
C GLY A 157 35.84 -12.40 20.53
#